data_AF-A0A166V409-F1
#
_entry.id   AF-A0A166V409-F1
#
_cell.length_a   1.000
_cell.length_b   1.000
_cell.length_c   1.000
_cell.angle_alpha   90.00
_cell.angle_beta   90.00
_cell.angle_gamma   90.00
#
_symmetry.space_group_name_H-M   'P 1'
#
loop_
_entity.id
_entity.type
_entity.pdbx_description
1 polymer ?
#
loop_
_entity_poly.entity_id
_entity_poly.type
_entity_poly.pdbx_seq_one_letter_code
_entity_poly.pdbx_strand_id
1 'polypeptide(L)'
;MSTSYSPVDLHSIAVLINYERTSGPMGDYRFRHTKLCDIADSSNTFPSLPWDTIDWFEAGTDDRPKRGFLLRADTSIIKDAPDMPDDMRSSQCSRSVEDLTKEEASTIFWEVRGHNGCYDAISILQNLFLMFPSGQTMRVRAPDGTDFITEVSSRWILEYKLHKPKQATMALVVGDPKQSQSLWTGEGDEMKHSVWEFSNLAKAKQLLC
;
A
#
# COMPACT_ATOMS: atom_id res chain seq x y z
N MET A 1 -18.21 38.27 10.20
CA MET A 1 -16.79 38.18 9.80
C MET A 1 -16.58 36.82 9.17
N SER A 2 -16.31 36.72 7.85
CA SER A 2 -15.98 35.43 7.24
C SER A 2 -14.54 35.07 7.59
N THR A 3 -14.35 34.08 8.45
CA THR A 3 -13.04 33.46 8.63
C THR A 3 -12.74 32.66 7.37
N SER A 4 -11.90 33.20 6.48
CA SER A 4 -11.41 32.43 5.33
C SER A 4 -10.41 31.40 5.86
N TYR A 5 -10.84 30.15 5.98
CA TYR A 5 -9.94 29.05 6.29
C TYR A 5 -9.02 28.82 5.09
N SER A 6 -7.73 28.55 5.35
CA SER A 6 -6.82 28.06 4.31
C SER A 6 -7.39 26.75 3.73
N PRO A 7 -7.27 26.53 2.40
CA PRO A 7 -7.58 25.24 1.83
C PRO A 7 -6.76 24.14 2.50
N VAL A 8 -7.40 23.02 2.77
CA VAL A 8 -6.74 21.80 3.24
C VAL A 8 -5.97 21.18 2.07
N ASP A 9 -4.70 20.80 2.26
CA ASP A 9 -3.90 20.21 1.19
C ASP A 9 -4.07 18.68 1.17
N LEU A 10 -4.79 18.15 0.17
CA LEU A 10 -5.06 16.71 0.05
C LEU A 10 -3.78 15.90 -0.10
N HIS A 11 -2.78 16.41 -0.83
CA HIS A 11 -1.52 15.70 -1.01
C HIS A 11 -0.79 15.57 0.33
N SER A 12 -0.69 16.65 1.09
CA SER A 12 -0.04 16.61 2.41
C SER A 12 -0.73 15.63 3.36
N ILE A 13 -2.08 15.61 3.36
CA ILE A 13 -2.85 14.64 4.14
C ILE A 13 -2.60 13.21 3.65
N ALA A 14 -2.65 12.96 2.35
CA ALA A 14 -2.45 11.63 1.79
C ALA A 14 -1.06 11.07 2.14
N VAL A 15 -0.02 11.91 2.07
CA VAL A 15 1.34 11.54 2.49
C VAL A 15 1.37 11.16 3.98
N LEU A 16 0.77 11.97 4.85
CA LEU A 16 0.73 11.67 6.29
C LEU A 16 -0.02 10.38 6.59
N ILE A 17 -1.18 10.15 5.98
CA ILE A 17 -1.96 8.93 6.20
C ILE A 17 -1.22 7.71 5.63
N ASN A 18 -0.55 7.83 4.49
CA ASN A 18 0.28 6.75 3.96
C ASN A 18 1.43 6.43 4.91
N TYR A 19 2.10 7.44 5.48
CA TYR A 19 3.13 7.20 6.49
C TYR A 19 2.56 6.50 7.74
N GLU A 20 1.46 6.99 8.30
CA GLU A 20 0.88 6.42 9.53
C GLU A 20 0.35 4.99 9.35
N ARG A 21 -0.19 4.66 8.18
CA ARG A 21 -0.74 3.32 7.91
C ARG A 21 0.32 2.28 7.53
N THR A 22 1.49 2.68 7.05
CA THR A 22 2.53 1.72 6.64
C THR A 22 3.65 1.66 7.65
N SER A 23 4.06 2.81 8.19
CA SER A 23 5.19 2.95 9.11
C SER A 23 4.72 3.17 10.54
N GLY A 24 3.59 3.87 10.72
CA GLY A 24 3.06 4.24 12.02
C GLY A 24 2.33 3.11 12.76
N PRO A 25 1.95 3.36 14.02
CA PRO A 25 1.29 2.39 14.90
C PRO A 25 -0.08 1.93 14.39
N MET A 26 -0.65 2.65 13.41
CA MET A 26 -1.91 2.30 12.75
C MET A 26 -1.73 1.33 11.59
N GLY A 27 -0.51 0.88 11.32
CA GLY A 27 -0.26 -0.06 10.24
C GLY A 27 -0.74 -1.47 10.51
N ASP A 28 -0.87 -2.22 9.42
CA ASP A 28 -1.34 -3.60 9.45
C ASP A 28 -0.48 -4.45 10.40
N TYR A 29 -1.10 -4.87 11.51
CA TYR A 29 -0.43 -5.59 12.60
C TYR A 29 0.30 -6.85 12.14
N ARG A 30 -0.05 -7.39 10.97
CA ARG A 30 0.56 -8.59 10.39
C ARG A 30 1.97 -8.31 9.87
N PHE A 31 2.22 -7.11 9.35
CA PHE A 31 3.53 -6.72 8.80
C PHE A 31 4.35 -5.86 9.73
N ARG A 32 3.74 -5.41 10.83
CA ARG A 32 4.43 -4.65 11.88
C ARG A 32 5.61 -5.44 12.40
N HIS A 33 6.77 -4.79 12.43
CA HIS A 33 8.02 -5.35 12.95
C HIS A 33 8.49 -6.59 12.18
N THR A 34 8.11 -6.70 10.90
CA THR A 34 8.61 -7.75 10.03
C THR A 34 9.71 -7.23 9.10
N LYS A 35 10.69 -8.10 8.81
CA LYS A 35 11.85 -7.81 7.96
C LYS A 35 11.81 -8.70 6.72
N LEU A 36 12.14 -8.13 5.58
CA LEU A 36 12.34 -8.85 4.33
C LEU A 36 13.51 -9.82 4.48
N CYS A 37 13.21 -11.09 4.24
CA CYS A 37 14.18 -12.18 4.28
C CYS A 37 14.42 -12.78 2.91
N ASP A 38 13.41 -12.75 2.03
CA ASP A 38 13.53 -13.37 0.72
C ASP A 38 12.57 -12.75 -0.31
N ILE A 39 12.90 -12.93 -1.58
CA ILE A 39 12.13 -12.42 -2.72
C ILE A 39 11.99 -13.55 -3.73
N ALA A 40 10.81 -13.65 -4.32
CA ALA A 40 10.51 -14.56 -5.39
C ALA A 40 9.87 -13.82 -6.57
N ASP A 41 10.00 -14.37 -7.77
CA ASP A 41 9.42 -13.84 -9.02
C ASP A 41 8.89 -15.00 -9.86
N SER A 42 8.19 -14.75 -10.97
CA SER A 42 7.65 -15.78 -11.90
C SER A 42 8.59 -16.95 -12.24
N SER A 43 9.91 -16.83 -12.09
CA SER A 43 10.90 -17.86 -12.43
C SER A 43 11.57 -18.51 -11.21
N ASN A 44 11.45 -17.94 -10.01
CA ASN A 44 12.26 -18.33 -8.84
C ASN A 44 11.42 -18.43 -7.56
N THR A 45 11.48 -19.56 -6.86
CA THR A 45 10.90 -19.75 -5.50
C THR A 45 11.72 -19.05 -4.43
N PHE A 46 11.18 -18.98 -3.20
CA PHE A 46 11.90 -18.49 -2.03
C PHE A 46 13.03 -19.46 -1.63
N PRO A 47 14.32 -19.16 -1.88
CA PRO A 47 15.40 -20.09 -1.60
C PRO A 47 15.57 -20.43 -0.11
N SER A 48 15.05 -19.58 0.78
CA SER A 48 15.16 -19.76 2.24
C SER A 48 14.09 -20.66 2.86
N LEU A 49 13.10 -21.12 2.10
CA LEU A 49 12.07 -22.04 2.59
C LEU A 49 12.39 -23.50 2.21
N PRO A 50 12.23 -24.46 3.15
CA PRO A 50 12.60 -25.86 2.95
C PRO A 50 11.60 -26.67 2.11
N TRP A 51 10.57 -26.04 1.54
CA TRP A 51 9.51 -26.73 0.80
C TRP A 51 9.39 -26.20 -0.61
N ASP A 52 9.05 -27.12 -1.50
CA ASP A 52 8.49 -26.86 -2.82
C ASP A 52 7.20 -26.06 -2.65
N THR A 53 7.33 -24.75 -2.55
CA THR A 53 6.24 -23.80 -2.73
C THR A 53 5.73 -23.84 -4.20
N ILE A 54 6.06 -24.89 -4.94
CA ILE A 54 5.75 -25.15 -6.35
C ILE A 54 4.27 -24.87 -6.68
N ASP A 55 3.35 -25.07 -5.74
CA ASP A 55 1.93 -24.78 -5.95
C ASP A 55 1.62 -23.30 -6.27
N TRP A 56 2.37 -22.28 -5.81
CA TRP A 56 2.01 -20.87 -6.13
C TRP A 56 2.44 -20.42 -7.53
N PHE A 57 3.48 -21.05 -8.08
CA PHE A 57 3.87 -20.87 -9.48
C PHE A 57 2.93 -21.61 -10.40
N GLU A 58 2.60 -22.86 -10.04
CA GLU A 58 1.85 -23.79 -10.87
C GLU A 58 0.33 -23.64 -10.76
N ALA A 59 -0.20 -22.99 -9.71
CA ALA A 59 -1.62 -22.65 -9.59
C ALA A 59 -1.99 -21.52 -10.55
N GLY A 60 -2.18 -21.87 -11.82
CA GLY A 60 -2.90 -21.05 -12.79
C GLY A 60 -2.23 -21.00 -14.15
N THR A 61 -3.05 -21.08 -15.20
CA THR A 61 -2.73 -20.75 -16.60
C THR A 61 -2.49 -19.24 -16.81
N ASP A 62 -1.97 -18.58 -15.80
CA ASP A 62 -1.91 -17.13 -15.70
C ASP A 62 -0.49 -16.65 -16.00
N ASP A 63 -0.30 -16.15 -17.22
CA ASP A 63 0.98 -15.66 -17.74
C ASP A 63 1.42 -14.31 -17.13
N ARG A 64 0.70 -13.78 -16.15
CA ARG A 64 1.03 -12.50 -15.52
C ARG A 64 2.31 -12.59 -14.68
N PRO A 65 3.11 -11.51 -14.64
CA PRO A 65 4.20 -11.39 -13.68
C PRO A 65 3.71 -11.62 -12.25
N LYS A 66 4.41 -12.48 -11.51
CA LYS A 66 4.19 -12.75 -10.09
C LYS A 66 5.39 -12.24 -9.30
N ARG A 67 5.15 -11.63 -8.14
CA ARG A 67 6.19 -11.22 -7.18
C ARG A 67 5.82 -11.71 -5.78
N GLY A 68 6.79 -12.28 -5.08
CA GLY A 68 6.63 -12.79 -3.73
C GLY A 68 7.62 -12.13 -2.77
N PHE A 69 7.16 -11.80 -1.57
CA PHE A 69 7.99 -11.25 -0.49
C PHE A 69 7.85 -12.10 0.76
N LEU A 70 8.96 -12.67 1.22
CA LEU A 70 9.03 -13.41 2.48
C LEU A 70 9.52 -12.51 3.60
N LEU A 71 8.76 -12.46 4.68
CA LEU A 71 8.96 -11.59 5.82
C LEU A 71 9.10 -12.44 7.08
N ARG A 72 9.98 -12.03 8.00
CA ARG A 72 10.09 -12.62 9.34
C ARG A 72 9.86 -11.58 10.40
N ALA A 73 9.16 -11.96 11.47
CA ALA A 73 9.03 -11.12 12.65
C ALA A 73 10.40 -10.87 13.28
N ASP A 74 10.67 -9.62 13.63
CA ASP A 74 11.86 -9.18 14.35
C ASP A 74 11.51 -8.94 15.82
N THR A 75 11.95 -9.88 16.66
CA THR A 75 11.68 -9.85 18.10
C THR A 75 12.54 -8.84 18.85
N SER A 76 13.48 -8.17 18.19
CA SER A 76 14.40 -7.21 18.82
C SER A 76 13.84 -5.78 18.88
N ILE A 77 12.70 -5.51 18.24
CA ILE A 77 12.17 -4.15 18.09
C ILE A 77 11.44 -3.69 19.36
N ILE A 78 11.66 -2.42 19.72
CA ILE A 78 10.94 -1.72 20.79
C ILE A 78 9.46 -1.65 20.42
N LYS A 79 8.61 -2.14 21.32
CA LYS A 79 7.16 -2.04 21.21
C LYS A 79 6.77 -0.59 20.88
N ASP A 80 5.98 -0.42 19.82
CA ASP A 80 5.45 0.87 19.32
C ASP A 80 6.41 1.74 18.49
N ALA A 81 7.65 1.32 18.23
CA ALA A 81 8.51 2.03 17.27
C ALA A 81 7.91 2.01 15.84
N PRO A 82 8.04 3.08 15.03
CA PRO A 82 7.60 3.03 13.64
C PRO A 82 8.49 2.09 12.82
N ASP A 83 7.91 1.38 11.85
CA ASP A 83 8.70 0.62 10.88
C ASP A 83 9.18 1.57 9.77
N MET A 84 10.48 1.56 9.49
CA MET A 84 11.07 2.43 8.46
C MET A 84 11.52 1.62 7.23
N PRO A 85 11.43 2.20 6.02
CA PRO A 85 11.93 1.55 4.81
C PRO A 85 13.41 1.14 4.89
N ASP A 86 14.23 1.98 5.51
CA ASP A 86 15.67 1.73 5.70
C ASP A 86 15.96 0.50 6.58
N ASP A 87 15.02 0.17 7.47
CA ASP A 87 15.13 -0.96 8.38
C ASP A 87 14.46 -2.22 7.83
N MET A 88 14.04 -2.24 6.56
CA MET A 88 13.26 -3.36 6.02
C MET A 88 14.05 -4.67 5.92
N ARG A 89 15.38 -4.63 5.83
CA ARG A 89 16.21 -5.83 5.62
C ARG A 89 16.50 -6.58 6.91
N SER A 90 16.39 -7.89 6.86
CA SER A 90 16.88 -8.76 7.93
C SER A 90 18.39 -8.93 7.86
N SER A 91 19.04 -9.10 9.01
CA SER A 91 20.44 -9.56 9.08
C SER A 91 20.60 -11.02 8.64
N GLN A 92 19.51 -11.78 8.55
CA GLN A 92 19.44 -13.14 8.04
C GLN A 92 18.57 -13.17 6.77
N CYS A 93 19.01 -12.47 5.73
CA CYS A 93 18.33 -12.45 4.44
C CYS A 93 19.05 -13.29 3.38
N SER A 94 18.31 -13.68 2.34
CA SER A 94 18.87 -14.33 1.17
C SER A 94 19.65 -13.32 0.32
N ARG A 95 20.49 -13.84 -0.57
CA ARG A 95 21.30 -13.01 -1.49
C ARG A 95 20.45 -12.06 -2.35
N SER A 96 19.24 -12.48 -2.74
CA SER A 96 18.33 -11.64 -3.53
C SER A 96 17.87 -10.39 -2.79
N VAL A 97 17.88 -10.40 -1.46
CA VAL A 97 17.59 -9.22 -0.61
C VAL A 97 18.86 -8.39 -0.38
N GLU A 98 20.03 -9.03 -0.24
CA GLU A 98 21.31 -8.35 -0.07
C GLU A 98 21.63 -7.44 -1.27
N ASP A 99 21.36 -7.93 -2.48
CA ASP A 99 21.67 -7.25 -3.75
C ASP A 99 20.73 -6.07 -4.06
N LEU A 100 19.65 -5.88 -3.29
CA LEU A 100 18.73 -4.75 -3.51
C LEU A 100 19.43 -3.40 -3.32
N THR A 101 19.00 -2.38 -4.05
CA THR A 101 19.29 -0.98 -3.70
C THR A 101 18.40 -0.48 -2.56
N LYS A 102 18.73 0.69 -2.00
CA LYS A 102 17.88 1.31 -0.96
C LYS A 102 16.50 1.65 -1.50
N GLU A 103 16.43 2.11 -2.75
CA GLU A 103 15.20 2.49 -3.43
C GLU A 103 14.32 1.26 -3.71
N GLU A 104 14.91 0.14 -4.10
CA GLU A 104 14.17 -1.12 -4.30
C GLU A 104 13.63 -1.66 -2.97
N ALA A 105 14.45 -1.68 -1.91
CA ALA A 105 14.01 -2.08 -0.58
C ALA A 105 12.89 -1.17 -0.05
N SER A 106 12.98 0.14 -0.29
CA SER A 106 11.93 1.10 0.04
C SER A 106 10.65 0.84 -0.75
N THR A 107 10.76 0.58 -2.05
CA THR A 107 9.61 0.23 -2.89
C THR A 107 8.90 -1.02 -2.37
N ILE A 108 9.66 -2.07 -2.05
CA ILE A 108 9.11 -3.31 -1.47
C ILE A 108 8.45 -3.04 -0.11
N PHE A 109 9.05 -2.19 0.73
CA PHE A 109 8.48 -1.79 2.00
C PHE A 109 7.07 -1.20 1.82
N TRP A 110 6.92 -0.23 0.89
CA TRP A 110 5.63 0.41 0.62
C TRP A 110 4.64 -0.53 -0.09
N GLU A 111 5.11 -1.42 -0.97
CA GLU A 111 4.27 -2.40 -1.67
C GLU A 111 3.66 -3.42 -0.70
N VAL A 112 4.49 -4.03 0.15
CA VAL A 112 4.07 -5.03 1.15
C VAL A 112 3.09 -4.42 2.15
N ARG A 113 3.43 -3.25 2.70
CA ARG A 113 2.64 -2.61 3.77
C ARG A 113 1.50 -1.74 3.26
N GLY A 114 1.48 -1.43 1.97
CA GLY A 114 0.40 -0.74 1.27
C GLY A 114 -0.70 -1.68 0.78
N HIS A 115 -0.64 -2.97 1.10
CA HIS A 115 -1.71 -3.93 0.77
C HIS A 115 -3.07 -3.43 1.29
N ASN A 116 -4.13 -3.55 0.49
CA ASN A 116 -5.46 -2.98 0.76
C ASN A 116 -5.51 -1.46 0.97
N GLY A 117 -4.44 -0.73 0.62
CA GLY A 117 -4.31 0.70 0.92
C GLY A 117 -5.42 1.57 0.35
N CYS A 118 -6.10 1.18 -0.73
CA CYS A 118 -7.21 1.95 -1.29
C CYS A 118 -8.41 2.05 -0.33
N TYR A 119 -8.86 0.94 0.26
CA TYR A 119 -10.01 0.92 1.17
C TYR A 119 -9.71 1.60 2.50
N ASP A 120 -8.53 1.34 3.05
CA ASP A 120 -8.11 1.97 4.30
C ASP A 120 -7.89 3.48 4.11
N ALA A 121 -7.33 3.91 2.97
CA ALA A 121 -7.20 5.33 2.64
C ALA A 121 -8.56 6.01 2.67
N ILE A 122 -9.51 5.43 1.93
CA ILE A 122 -10.83 6.02 1.74
C ILE A 122 -11.54 6.09 3.09
N SER A 123 -11.49 5.03 3.89
CA SER A 123 -12.13 4.99 5.19
C SER A 123 -11.55 6.04 6.14
N ILE A 124 -10.21 6.16 6.24
CA ILE A 124 -9.57 7.16 7.09
C ILE A 124 -9.90 8.58 6.61
N LEU A 125 -9.75 8.81 5.30
CA LEU A 125 -9.98 10.12 4.72
C LEU A 125 -11.46 10.56 4.82
N GLN A 126 -12.41 9.62 4.69
CA GLN A 126 -13.83 9.88 4.94
C GLN A 126 -14.05 10.40 6.36
N ASN A 127 -13.54 9.68 7.36
CA ASN A 127 -13.66 10.06 8.76
C ASN A 127 -12.97 11.40 9.05
N LEU A 128 -11.78 11.61 8.51
CA LEU A 128 -11.05 12.88 8.62
C LEU A 128 -11.89 14.05 8.11
N PHE A 129 -12.51 13.88 6.93
CA PHE A 129 -13.30 14.94 6.30
C PHE A 129 -14.69 15.15 6.88
N LEU A 130 -15.18 14.26 7.73
CA LEU A 130 -16.36 14.52 8.56
C LEU A 130 -16.08 15.54 9.67
N MET A 131 -14.81 15.77 10.02
CA MET A 131 -14.41 16.76 11.05
C MET A 131 -14.32 18.19 10.52
N PHE A 132 -14.40 18.41 9.21
CA PHE A 132 -14.33 19.73 8.61
C PHE A 132 -15.73 20.29 8.32
N PRO A 133 -15.92 21.62 8.37
CA PRO A 133 -17.19 22.23 7.99
C PRO A 133 -17.51 21.98 6.50
N SER A 134 -18.79 21.97 6.13
CA SER A 134 -19.24 21.63 4.77
C SER A 134 -18.64 22.51 3.67
N GLY A 135 -18.36 23.78 3.97
CA GLY A 135 -17.71 24.73 3.06
C GLY A 135 -16.17 24.74 3.14
N GLN A 136 -15.55 23.80 3.86
CA GLN A 136 -14.08 23.69 3.86
C GLN A 136 -13.59 23.44 2.45
N THR A 137 -12.68 24.29 1.99
CA THR A 137 -12.02 24.11 0.70
C THR A 137 -10.82 23.18 0.83
N MET A 138 -10.50 22.50 -0.25
CA MET A 138 -9.40 21.57 -0.36
C MET A 138 -8.64 21.83 -1.66
N ARG A 139 -7.31 21.88 -1.56
CA ARG A 139 -6.39 21.90 -2.69
C ARG A 139 -6.10 20.47 -3.13
N VAL A 140 -6.34 20.20 -4.40
CA VAL A 140 -6.02 18.93 -5.06
C VAL A 140 -4.95 19.19 -6.11
N ARG A 141 -3.91 18.37 -6.12
CA ARG A 141 -2.82 18.42 -7.10
C ARG A 141 -3.04 17.34 -8.15
N ALA A 142 -3.08 17.71 -9.41
CA ALA A 142 -3.20 16.81 -10.54
C ALA A 142 -1.82 16.29 -11.00
N PRO A 143 -1.74 15.13 -11.68
CA PRO A 143 -0.51 14.55 -12.22
C PRO A 143 0.21 15.44 -13.23
N ASP A 144 -0.50 16.35 -13.90
CA ASP A 144 0.09 17.34 -14.81
C ASP A 144 0.76 18.51 -14.06
N GLY A 145 0.80 18.45 -12.73
CA GLY A 145 1.36 19.48 -11.85
C GLY A 145 0.43 20.66 -11.60
N THR A 146 -0.79 20.66 -12.15
CA THR A 146 -1.78 21.71 -11.90
C THR A 146 -2.47 21.50 -10.56
N ASP A 147 -2.90 22.60 -9.96
CA ASP A 147 -3.71 22.57 -8.76
C ASP A 147 -5.11 23.07 -9.06
N PHE A 148 -6.09 22.48 -8.40
CA PHE A 148 -7.43 23.04 -8.33
C PHE A 148 -7.95 23.04 -6.89
N ILE A 149 -8.87 23.95 -6.62
CA ILE A 149 -9.54 24.06 -5.33
C ILE A 149 -10.98 23.55 -5.52
N THR A 150 -11.40 22.68 -4.62
CA THR A 150 -12.77 22.17 -4.55
C THR A 150 -13.26 22.22 -3.11
N GLU A 151 -14.56 22.08 -2.88
CA GLU A 151 -15.06 21.84 -1.53
C GLU A 151 -14.80 20.39 -1.12
N VAL A 152 -14.51 20.18 0.17
CA VAL A 152 -14.44 18.85 0.77
C VAL A 152 -15.75 18.08 0.52
N SER A 153 -16.90 18.77 0.57
CA SER A 153 -18.24 18.24 0.28
C SER A 153 -18.42 17.69 -1.16
N SER A 154 -17.61 18.14 -2.12
CA SER A 154 -17.72 17.81 -3.55
C SER A 154 -17.05 16.47 -3.94
N ARG A 155 -16.67 15.68 -2.93
CA ARG A 155 -16.06 14.36 -3.10
C ARG A 155 -17.11 13.27 -3.21
N TRP A 156 -16.83 12.23 -3.98
CA TRP A 156 -17.54 10.96 -3.92
C TRP A 156 -16.58 9.79 -4.05
N ILE A 157 -17.05 8.58 -3.71
CA ILE A 157 -16.29 7.35 -3.81
C ILE A 157 -16.79 6.58 -5.01
N LEU A 158 -15.86 6.22 -5.90
CA LEU A 158 -16.12 5.36 -7.03
C LEU A 158 -15.56 3.98 -6.72
N GLU A 159 -16.45 3.00 -6.55
CA GLU A 159 -16.10 1.59 -6.43
C GLU A 159 -16.25 0.90 -7.79
N TYR A 160 -15.26 0.11 -8.18
CA TYR A 160 -15.27 -0.60 -9.45
C TYR A 160 -14.46 -1.90 -9.36
N LYS A 161 -14.58 -2.73 -10.39
CA LYS A 161 -13.75 -3.92 -10.54
C LYS A 161 -12.59 -3.61 -11.48
N LEU A 162 -11.37 -3.73 -10.97
CA LEU A 162 -10.17 -3.69 -11.78
C LEU A 162 -10.02 -5.04 -12.48
N HIS A 163 -10.23 -5.06 -13.79
CA HIS A 163 -10.08 -6.26 -14.61
C HIS A 163 -8.63 -6.45 -15.04
N LYS A 164 -8.19 -7.70 -15.11
CA LYS A 164 -6.85 -8.13 -15.53
C LYS A 164 -5.74 -7.32 -14.86
N PRO A 165 -5.60 -7.38 -13.51
CA PRO A 165 -4.46 -6.82 -12.82
C PRO A 165 -3.15 -7.17 -13.55
N LYS A 166 -2.23 -6.22 -13.70
CA LYS A 166 -1.00 -6.43 -14.49
C LYS A 166 0.01 -7.35 -13.83
N GLN A 167 -0.08 -7.53 -12.52
CA GLN A 167 0.84 -8.29 -11.69
C GLN A 167 0.07 -8.88 -10.51
N ALA A 168 0.46 -10.07 -10.08
CA ALA A 168 0.05 -10.62 -8.79
C ALA A 168 1.20 -10.49 -7.78
N THR A 169 0.90 -9.98 -6.58
CA THR A 169 1.87 -9.84 -5.50
C THR A 169 1.43 -10.67 -4.29
N MET A 170 2.36 -11.42 -3.71
CA MET A 170 2.19 -12.11 -2.44
C MET A 170 3.15 -11.54 -1.39
N ALA A 171 2.63 -11.24 -0.20
CA ALA A 171 3.44 -11.03 1.00
C ALA A 171 3.17 -12.17 2.00
N LEU A 172 4.22 -12.83 2.47
CA LEU A 172 4.15 -13.95 3.39
C LEU A 172 4.98 -13.66 4.64
N VAL A 173 4.33 -13.69 5.82
CA VAL A 173 5.01 -13.55 7.11
C VAL A 173 5.20 -14.94 7.72
N VAL A 174 6.41 -15.27 8.15
CA VAL A 174 6.75 -16.54 8.82
C VAL A 174 7.47 -16.32 10.15
N GLY A 175 7.40 -17.32 11.03
CA GLY A 175 8.15 -17.37 12.29
C GLY A 175 7.37 -16.99 13.55
N ASP A 176 6.26 -16.27 13.44
CA ASP A 176 5.31 -16.06 14.54
C ASP A 176 3.96 -16.67 14.18
N PRO A 177 3.48 -17.73 14.86
CA PRO A 177 2.17 -18.33 14.60
C PRO A 177 0.99 -17.35 14.69
N LYS A 178 1.13 -16.23 15.43
CA LYS A 178 0.10 -15.20 15.54
C LYS A 178 0.07 -14.24 14.34
N GLN A 179 1.21 -14.10 13.65
CA GLN A 179 1.37 -13.23 12.48
C GLN A 179 1.49 -14.00 11.17
N SER A 180 1.61 -15.33 11.22
CA SER A 180 1.81 -16.19 10.05
C SER A 180 0.59 -16.12 9.13
N GLN A 181 0.69 -15.28 8.11
CA GLN A 181 -0.36 -15.04 7.12
C GLN A 181 0.27 -14.74 5.76
N SER A 182 -0.43 -15.15 4.71
CA SER A 182 -0.18 -14.68 3.36
C SER A 182 -1.25 -13.67 2.95
N LEU A 183 -0.83 -12.67 2.19
CA LEU A 183 -1.70 -11.69 1.57
C LEU A 183 -1.42 -11.62 0.07
N TRP A 184 -2.50 -11.54 -0.68
CA TRP A 184 -2.50 -11.57 -2.14
C TRP A 184 -3.20 -10.35 -2.71
N THR A 185 -2.53 -9.66 -3.63
CA THR A 185 -3.14 -8.66 -4.51
C THR A 185 -2.97 -9.06 -5.96
N GLY A 186 -3.95 -8.68 -6.79
CA GLY A 186 -3.89 -8.89 -8.23
C GLY A 186 -4.11 -10.35 -8.68
N GLU A 187 -4.46 -11.25 -7.76
CA GLU A 187 -4.86 -12.62 -8.09
C GLU A 187 -6.22 -12.64 -8.83
N GLY A 188 -6.35 -13.52 -9.82
CA GLY A 188 -7.58 -13.71 -10.59
C GLY A 188 -7.85 -12.63 -11.65
N ASP A 189 -8.95 -12.80 -12.39
CA ASP A 189 -9.29 -11.94 -13.53
C ASP A 189 -9.81 -10.55 -13.14
N GLU A 190 -10.23 -10.38 -11.89
CA GLU A 190 -10.76 -9.12 -11.38
C GLU A 190 -10.46 -8.94 -9.89
N MET A 191 -10.23 -7.70 -9.47
CA MET A 191 -10.15 -7.32 -8.07
C MET A 191 -11.02 -6.09 -7.80
N LYS A 192 -11.62 -6.01 -6.61
CA LYS A 192 -12.37 -4.81 -6.23
C LYS A 192 -11.40 -3.66 -5.95
N HIS A 193 -11.77 -2.47 -6.39
CA HIS A 193 -11.00 -1.25 -6.19
C HIS A 193 -11.92 -0.08 -5.86
N SER A 194 -11.37 0.93 -5.20
CA SER A 194 -12.11 2.11 -4.80
C SER A 194 -11.21 3.34 -4.87
N VAL A 195 -11.74 4.43 -5.42
CA VAL A 195 -11.03 5.71 -5.57
C VAL A 195 -11.90 6.87 -5.15
N TRP A 196 -11.25 8.01 -4.90
CA TRP A 196 -11.93 9.29 -4.74
C TRP A 196 -11.99 10.04 -6.05
N GLU A 197 -13.15 10.62 -6.29
CA GLU A 197 -13.37 11.51 -7.43
C GLU A 197 -14.05 12.79 -6.94
N PHE A 198 -13.84 13.87 -7.68
CA PHE A 198 -14.31 15.21 -7.36
C PHE A 198 -15.23 15.69 -8.47
N SER A 199 -16.41 16.19 -8.14
CA SER A 199 -17.50 16.46 -9.08
C SER A 199 -17.23 17.59 -10.10
N ASN A 200 -16.11 18.30 -10.01
CA ASN A 200 -15.87 19.50 -10.80
C ASN A 200 -15.09 19.23 -12.09
N LEU A 201 -15.60 18.41 -13.02
CA LEU A 201 -14.77 17.91 -14.12
C LEU A 201 -15.43 18.00 -15.51
N ALA A 202 -15.50 19.24 -16.00
CA ALA A 202 -15.22 19.48 -17.42
C ALA A 202 -13.74 19.16 -17.79
N LYS A 203 -12.90 18.72 -16.83
CA LYS A 203 -11.43 18.54 -17.00
C LYS A 203 -10.77 17.31 -16.40
N ALA A 204 -11.41 16.45 -15.59
CA ALA A 204 -10.76 15.22 -15.12
C ALA A 204 -11.54 13.96 -15.46
N LYS A 205 -11.50 13.70 -16.76
CA LYS A 205 -11.28 12.32 -17.14
C LYS A 205 -9.99 11.83 -16.47
N GLN A 206 -10.17 10.91 -15.52
CA GLN A 206 -9.17 10.09 -14.84
C GLN A 206 -8.14 10.85 -13.98
N LEU A 207 -8.39 10.85 -12.67
CA LEU A 207 -7.36 11.09 -11.67
C LEU A 207 -7.33 9.91 -10.71
N LEU A 208 -6.13 9.33 -10.56
CA LEU A 208 -5.69 8.32 -9.59
C LEU A 208 -5.94 6.84 -9.95
N CYS A 209 -4.91 6.22 -10.52
CA CYS A 209 -4.36 4.91 -10.16
C CYS A 209 -2.84 5.00 -10.29
#